data_AF-A0A258R0K9-F1
#
_entry.id   AF-A0A258R0K9-F1
#
_cell.length_a   1.000
_cell.length_b   1.000
_cell.length_c   1.000
_cell.angle_alpha   90.00
_cell.angle_beta   90.00
_cell.angle_gamma   90.00
#
_symmetry.space_group_name_H-M   'P 1'
#
loop_
_entity.id
_entity.type
_entity.pdbx_description
1 polymer ?
#
loop_
_entity_poly.entity_id
_entity_poly.type
_entity_poly.pdbx_seq_one_letter_code
_entity_poly.pdbx_strand_id
1 'polypeptide(L)'
;MSGSQFDWAAIDQDPRFQALHKKKTTFLWGLMLFSIAYYFLLPVGAAYFQDLFKIKVWGPVNVGILFALSEFIVAWAIAAIYAQRANRQYDAMAAEIVRDAKNIGGSK
;
A
#
# COMPACT_ATOMS: atom_id res chain seq x y z
N MET A 1 -16.61 35.19 -1.60
CA MET A 1 -15.70 34.67 -0.55
C MET A 1 -14.63 33.85 -1.23
N SER A 2 -13.51 34.48 -1.59
CA SER A 2 -12.34 33.78 -2.14
C SER A 2 -11.75 32.91 -1.02
N GLY A 3 -11.95 31.60 -1.12
CA GLY A 3 -11.34 30.64 -0.21
C GLY A 3 -9.82 30.82 -0.22
N SER A 4 -9.19 30.76 0.95
CA SER A 4 -7.73 30.83 1.09
C SER A 4 -7.05 29.91 0.08
N GLN A 5 -6.46 30.51 -0.97
CA GLN A 5 -5.86 29.78 -2.07
C GLN A 5 -4.54 29.22 -1.57
N PHE A 6 -4.52 27.95 -1.18
CA PHE A 6 -3.28 27.26 -0.85
C PHE A 6 -2.35 27.29 -2.07
N ASP A 7 -1.09 27.66 -1.85
CA ASP A 7 -0.06 27.54 -2.87
C ASP A 7 0.40 26.08 -2.94
N TRP A 8 -0.33 25.29 -3.74
CA TRP A 8 -0.05 23.87 -3.93
C TRP A 8 1.35 23.61 -4.49
N ALA A 9 1.90 24.53 -5.29
CA ALA A 9 3.24 24.40 -5.84
C ALA A 9 4.30 24.58 -4.74
N ALA A 10 4.10 25.55 -3.83
CA ALA A 10 4.98 25.73 -2.68
C ALA A 10 4.88 24.55 -1.69
N ILE A 11 3.68 23.99 -1.49
CA ILE A 11 3.48 22.79 -0.64
C ILE A 11 4.13 21.56 -1.25
N ASP A 12 4.01 21.35 -2.57
CA ASP A 12 4.67 20.23 -3.26
C ASP A 12 6.20 20.34 -3.15
N GLN A 13 6.75 21.54 -3.22
CA GLN A 13 8.19 21.78 -3.04
C GLN A 13 8.66 21.72 -1.58
N ASP A 14 7.76 21.65 -0.60
CA ASP A 14 8.14 21.56 0.82
C ASP A 14 8.93 20.25 1.07
N PRO A 15 10.15 20.33 1.64
CA PRO A 15 10.97 19.14 1.92
C PRO A 15 10.27 18.09 2.79
N ARG A 16 9.37 18.49 3.69
CA ARG A 16 8.58 17.59 4.55
C ARG A 16 7.55 16.83 3.73
N PHE A 17 6.91 17.49 2.77
CA PHE A 17 5.97 16.84 1.84
C PHE A 17 6.70 15.84 0.96
N GLN A 18 7.85 16.20 0.39
CA GLN A 18 8.65 15.28 -0.40
C GLN A 18 9.14 14.08 0.42
N ALA A 19 9.53 14.29 1.69
CA ALA A 19 9.90 13.21 2.59
C ALA A 19 8.72 12.27 2.91
N LEU A 20 7.52 12.82 3.15
CA LEU A 20 6.28 12.05 3.34
C LEU A 20 5.95 11.23 2.09
N HIS A 21 5.94 11.89 0.94
CA HIS A 21 5.62 11.26 -0.34
C HIS A 21 6.59 10.13 -0.67
N LYS A 22 7.90 10.36 -0.55
CA LYS A 22 8.92 9.32 -0.77
C LYS A 22 8.72 8.12 0.14
N LYS A 23 8.55 8.34 1.45
CA LYS A 23 8.34 7.24 2.43
C LYS A 23 7.09 6.42 2.10
N LYS A 24 5.96 7.09 1.85
CA LYS A 24 4.69 6.43 1.51
C LYS A 24 4.82 5.64 0.22
N THR A 25 5.38 6.25 -0.82
CA THR A 25 5.51 5.66 -2.15
C THR A 25 6.45 4.46 -2.12
N THR A 26 7.63 4.53 -1.51
CA THR A 26 8.53 3.37 -1.39
C THR A 26 7.88 2.21 -0.65
N PHE A 27 7.12 2.48 0.41
CA PHE A 27 6.41 1.45 1.15
C PHE A 27 5.32 0.78 0.31
N LEU A 28 4.51 1.58 -0.39
CA LEU A 28 3.46 1.08 -1.28
C LEU A 28 4.03 0.25 -2.44
N TRP A 29 5.13 0.70 -3.06
CA TRP A 29 5.82 -0.07 -4.10
C TRP A 29 6.31 -1.42 -3.58
N GLY A 30 6.83 -1.47 -2.34
CA GLY A 30 7.22 -2.72 -1.71
C GLY A 30 6.04 -3.68 -1.52
N LEU A 31 4.93 -3.20 -0.97
CA LEU A 31 3.71 -4.00 -0.80
C LEU A 31 3.14 -4.47 -2.14
N MET A 32 3.16 -3.60 -3.15
CA MET A 32 2.68 -3.93 -4.48
C MET A 32 3.54 -5.02 -5.14
N LEU A 33 4.87 -4.89 -5.08
CA LEU A 33 5.78 -5.90 -5.64
C LEU A 33 5.57 -7.26 -4.97
N PHE A 34 5.44 -7.27 -3.64
CA PHE A 34 5.11 -8.48 -2.90
C PHE A 34 3.77 -9.08 -3.33
N SER A 35 2.72 -8.25 -3.42
CA SER A 35 1.39 -8.70 -3.83
C SER A 35 1.38 -9.28 -5.24
N ILE A 36 2.07 -8.63 -6.18
CA ILE A 36 2.20 -9.10 -7.57
C ILE A 36 2.92 -10.44 -7.58
N ALA A 37 4.07 -10.55 -6.90
CA ALA A 37 4.82 -11.80 -6.83
C ALA A 37 3.95 -12.92 -6.25
N TYR A 38 3.23 -12.66 -5.16
CA TYR A 38 2.37 -13.65 -4.52
C TYR A 38 1.21 -14.08 -5.41
N TYR A 39 0.52 -13.13 -6.06
CA TYR A 39 -0.56 -13.40 -6.99
C TYR A 39 -0.11 -14.28 -8.16
N PHE A 40 1.07 -14.01 -8.74
CA PHE A 40 1.60 -14.82 -9.84
C PHE A 40 2.11 -16.20 -9.42
N LEU A 41 2.34 -16.45 -8.13
CA LEU A 41 2.64 -17.81 -7.65
C LEU A 41 1.49 -18.77 -7.90
N LEU A 42 0.24 -18.30 -7.97
CA LEU A 42 -0.91 -19.16 -8.24
C LEU A 42 -0.88 -19.76 -9.65
N PRO A 43 -0.86 -18.97 -10.75
CA PRO A 43 -0.79 -19.54 -12.09
C PRO A 43 0.54 -20.25 -12.37
N VAL A 44 1.67 -19.77 -11.82
CA VAL A 44 2.97 -20.46 -11.93
C VAL A 44 2.92 -21.81 -11.20
N GLY A 45 2.38 -21.84 -9.99
CA GLY A 45 2.15 -23.06 -9.22
C GLY A 45 1.24 -24.04 -9.95
N ALA A 46 0.13 -23.55 -10.50
CA ALA A 46 -0.81 -24.38 -11.24
C ALA A 46 -0.23 -24.91 -12.56
N ALA A 47 0.65 -24.17 -13.24
CA ALA A 47 1.26 -24.59 -14.50
C ALA A 47 2.41 -25.58 -14.30
N TYR A 48 3.32 -25.29 -13.36
CA TYR A 48 4.58 -26.02 -13.20
C TYR A 48 4.60 -27.00 -12.01
N PHE A 49 3.77 -26.77 -10.98
CA PHE A 49 3.71 -27.58 -9.76
C PHE A 49 2.35 -28.26 -9.60
N GLN A 50 1.86 -28.86 -10.70
CA GLN A 50 0.55 -29.50 -10.75
C GLN A 50 0.37 -30.58 -9.69
N ASP A 51 1.41 -31.37 -9.42
CA ASP A 51 1.33 -32.46 -8.44
C ASP A 51 1.04 -31.92 -7.04
N LEU A 52 1.69 -30.81 -6.65
CA LEU A 52 1.41 -30.10 -5.39
C LEU A 52 -0.01 -29.56 -5.37
N PHE A 53 -0.44 -28.87 -6.43
CA PHE A 53 -1.76 -28.24 -6.51
C PHE A 53 -2.91 -29.25 -6.51
N LYS A 54 -2.67 -30.49 -6.95
CA LYS A 54 -3.63 -31.60 -6.96
C LYS A 54 -3.71 -32.35 -5.63
N ILE A 55 -2.77 -32.14 -4.69
CA ILE A 55 -2.81 -32.80 -3.37
C ILE A 55 -4.12 -32.43 -2.68
N LYS A 56 -4.95 -33.45 -2.45
CA LYS A 56 -6.21 -33.30 -1.72
C LYS A 56 -5.92 -33.16 -0.23
N VAL A 57 -6.53 -32.16 0.39
CA VAL A 57 -6.46 -31.92 1.84
C VAL A 57 -7.68 -32.51 2.51
N TRP A 58 -8.87 -32.17 2.03
CA TRP A 58 -10.13 -32.71 2.55
C TRP A 58 -11.24 -32.64 1.51
N GLY A 59 -11.90 -33.78 1.25
CA GLY A 59 -12.96 -33.88 0.26
C GLY A 59 -12.51 -33.35 -1.12
N PRO A 60 -13.21 -32.38 -1.73
CA PRO A 60 -12.80 -31.74 -2.98
C PRO A 60 -11.73 -30.65 -2.80
N VAL A 61 -11.40 -30.25 -1.57
CA VAL A 61 -10.42 -29.19 -1.29
C VAL A 61 -9.01 -29.72 -1.52
N ASN A 62 -8.26 -29.05 -2.38
CA ASN A 62 -6.85 -29.31 -2.64
C ASN A 62 -5.99 -28.11 -2.26
N VAL A 63 -4.67 -28.30 -2.30
CA VAL A 63 -3.69 -27.24 -2.00
C VAL A 63 -3.88 -26.02 -2.90
N GLY A 64 -4.22 -26.20 -4.18
CA GLY A 64 -4.48 -25.08 -5.09
C GLY A 64 -5.65 -24.20 -4.65
N ILE A 65 -6.76 -24.79 -4.19
CA ILE A 65 -7.90 -24.05 -3.64
C ILE A 65 -7.51 -23.32 -2.36
N LEU A 66 -6.73 -23.97 -1.48
CA LEU A 66 -6.24 -23.30 -0.27
C LEU A 66 -5.31 -22.13 -0.60
N PHE A 67 -4.45 -22.27 -1.61
CA PHE A 67 -3.59 -21.19 -2.08
C PHE A 67 -4.42 -20.03 -2.63
N ALA A 68 -5.44 -20.31 -3.45
CA ALA A 68 -6.38 -19.29 -3.93
C ALA A 68 -7.09 -18.54 -2.78
N LEU A 69 -7.53 -19.27 -1.75
CA LEU A 69 -8.15 -18.66 -0.56
C LEU A 69 -7.13 -17.82 0.24
N SER A 70 -5.88 -18.25 0.28
CA SER A 70 -4.81 -17.51 0.97
C SER A 70 -4.55 -16.13 0.36
N GLU A 71 -4.80 -15.93 -0.94
CA GLU A 71 -4.66 -14.61 -1.59
C GLU A 71 -5.55 -13.56 -0.93
N PHE A 72 -6.78 -13.92 -0.55
CA PHE A 72 -7.68 -13.01 0.16
C PHE A 72 -7.14 -12.63 1.54
N ILE A 73 -6.61 -13.60 2.28
CA ILE A 73 -6.00 -13.37 3.59
C ILE A 73 -4.79 -12.44 3.45
N VAL A 74 -3.96 -12.66 2.44
CA VAL A 74 -2.81 -11.80 2.14
C VAL A 74 -3.26 -10.39 1.78
N ALA A 75 -4.29 -10.21 0.96
CA ALA A 75 -4.83 -8.90 0.62
C ALA A 75 -5.30 -8.12 1.85
N TRP A 76 -6.04 -8.77 2.76
CA TRP A 76 -6.46 -8.16 4.02
C TRP A 76 -5.28 -7.86 4.95
N ALA A 77 -4.30 -8.74 5.02
CA ALA A 77 -3.09 -8.52 5.80
C ALA A 77 -2.31 -7.29 5.28
N ILE A 78 -2.13 -7.17 3.97
CA ILE A 78 -1.50 -6.01 3.33
C ILE A 78 -2.26 -4.72 3.68
N ALA A 79 -3.60 -4.74 3.57
CA ALA A 79 -4.44 -3.60 3.91
C ALA A 79 -4.31 -3.20 5.39
N ALA A 80 -4.34 -4.17 6.31
CA ALA A 80 -4.20 -3.94 7.74
C ALA A 80 -2.81 -3.39 8.10
N ILE A 81 -1.74 -3.97 7.54
CA ILE A 81 -0.36 -3.50 7.71
C ILE A 81 -0.21 -2.07 7.21
N TYR A 82 -0.77 -1.76 6.04
CA TYR A 82 -0.76 -0.41 5.50
C TYR A 82 -1.52 0.57 6.39
N ALA A 83 -2.75 0.25 6.82
CA ALA A 83 -3.55 1.09 7.69
C ALA A 83 -2.84 1.41 9.02
N GLN A 84 -2.25 0.40 9.65
CA GLN A 84 -1.50 0.59 10.89
C GLN A 84 -0.27 1.51 10.68
N ARG A 85 0.46 1.33 9.58
CA ARG A 85 1.62 2.19 9.25
C ARG A 85 1.18 3.62 8.95
N ALA A 86 0.09 3.80 8.20
CA ALA A 86 -0.44 5.10 7.85
C ALA A 86 -0.84 5.91 9.09
N ASN A 87 -1.67 5.31 9.94
CA ASN A 87 -2.14 5.95 11.17
C ASN A 87 -1.00 6.35 12.11
N ARG A 88 0.08 5.57 12.16
CA ARG A 88 1.20 5.82 13.08
C ARG A 88 2.21 6.85 12.58
N GLN A 89 2.37 7.02 11.27
CA GLN A 89 3.48 7.81 10.72
C GLN A 89 3.03 8.83 9.69
N TYR A 90 2.20 8.42 8.72
CA TYR A 90 1.85 9.30 7.61
C TYR A 90 0.85 10.37 8.04
N ASP A 91 -0.10 10.02 8.90
CA ASP A 91 -1.11 10.96 9.39
C ASP A 91 -0.50 12.07 10.25
N ALA A 92 0.46 11.74 11.11
CA ALA A 92 1.18 12.73 11.92
C ALA A 92 1.98 13.71 11.03
N MET A 93 2.72 13.19 10.06
CA MET A 93 3.48 14.01 9.11
C MET A 93 2.56 14.89 8.25
N ALA A 94 1.43 14.34 7.80
CA ALA A 94 0.45 15.10 7.03
C ALA A 94 -0.20 16.21 7.87
N ALA A 95 -0.54 15.93 9.13
CA ALA A 95 -1.12 16.93 10.03
C ALA A 95 -0.17 18.12 10.28
N GLU A 96 1.13 17.87 10.40
CA GLU A 96 2.14 18.94 10.52
C GLU A 96 2.18 19.82 9.27
N ILE A 97 2.17 19.23 8.07
CA ILE A 97 2.18 19.98 6.80
C ILE A 97 0.88 20.78 6.66
N VAL A 98 -0.28 20.18 6.95
CA VAL A 98 -1.59 20.84 6.84
C VAL A 98 -1.71 22.01 7.81
N ARG A 99 -1.18 21.89 9.03
CA ARG A 99 -1.17 22.99 10.01
C ARG A 99 -0.39 24.19 9.48
N ASP A 100 0.74 23.94 8.83
CA ASP A 100 1.63 24.99 8.36
C ASP A 100 1.35 25.41 6.91
N ALA A 101 0.40 24.75 6.22
CA ALA A 101 0.10 24.94 4.80
C ALA A 101 -0.30 26.37 4.42
N LYS A 102 -0.85 27.16 5.35
CA LYS A 102 -1.16 28.57 5.12
C LYS A 102 0.07 29.49 5.14
N ASN A 103 1.14 29.04 5.78
CA ASN A 103 2.41 29.78 5.90
C ASN A 103 3.40 29.38 4.79
N ILE A 104 3.23 28.19 4.21
CA ILE A 104 4.00 27.72 3.06
C ILE A 104 3.54 28.50 1.82
N GLY A 105 4.42 29.34 1.26
CA GLY A 105 4.12 30.19 0.10
C GLY A 105 3.45 31.54 0.43
N GLY A 106 3.19 31.85 1.71
CA GLY A 106 2.53 33.07 2.16
C GLY A 106 3.35 34.36 2.08
N SER A 107 4.45 34.40 1.32
CA SER A 107 5.26 35.59 1.14
C SER A 107 5.03 36.19 -0.26
N LYS A 108 3.93 36.94 -0.38
CA LYS A 108 3.82 38.08 -1.29
C LYS A 108 2.99 39.17 -0.64
#